data_AF-A0A1H3TTI3-F1
#
_entry.id   AF-A0A1H3TTI3-F1
#
_cell.length_a   1.000
_cell.length_b   1.000
_cell.length_c   1.000
_cell.angle_alpha   90.00
_cell.angle_beta   90.00
_cell.angle_gamma   90.00
#
_symmetry.space_group_name_H-M   'P 1'
#
loop_
_entity.id
_entity.type
_entity.pdbx_description
1 polymer ?
#
loop_
_entity_poly.entity_id
_entity_poly.type
_entity_poly.pdbx_seq_one_letter_code
_entity_poly.pdbx_strand_id
1 'polypeptide(L)'
;MRRGFRTLLGLCLFATVLSACGDDAQPLPARVLVVLDDEVATSHAGVEQRIRTMPGVTDIVLTTKEQAYEAYQRNSSDRPEAARNVRPGDLPASLQVTVTDLWHAEAVQLAIGTFDGVQDTSLSVGAGDMTAQEWMGFIVPLEESASPGERAAVEQFIRGLPGVDTVTFETPEQTRDRLRERCRDHAELAAAFAQVELADIPASFRFRLEVGLKAPRLAELMNLDGVTPYSFVPAELVKD
;
A
#
# COMPACT_ATOMS: atom_id res chain seq x y z
N MET A 1 -70.03 14.46 -44.11
CA MET A 1 -69.97 13.38 -43.10
C MET A 1 -68.81 13.74 -42.16
N ARG A 2 -69.05 14.45 -41.05
CA ARG A 2 -69.28 13.96 -39.67
C ARG A 2 -68.13 13.12 -39.06
N ARG A 3 -67.55 13.73 -38.01
CA ARG A 3 -66.90 13.15 -36.79
C ARG A 3 -65.47 12.62 -36.97
N GLY A 4 -64.52 12.83 -36.07
CA GLY A 4 -64.49 13.47 -34.73
C GLY A 4 -63.06 13.35 -34.18
N PHE A 5 -62.52 14.42 -33.58
CA PHE A 5 -62.22 14.49 -32.14
C PHE A 5 -61.45 13.30 -31.55
N ARG A 6 -60.14 13.50 -31.28
CA ARG A 6 -59.56 13.38 -29.92
C ARG A 6 -58.07 13.70 -29.90
N THR A 7 -57.79 14.93 -29.46
CA THR A 7 -56.59 15.33 -28.73
C THR A 7 -56.42 14.44 -27.50
N LEU A 8 -55.22 13.93 -27.25
CA LEU A 8 -54.78 13.59 -25.90
C LEU A 8 -53.35 14.07 -25.71
N LEU A 9 -53.29 15.14 -24.91
CA LEU A 9 -52.13 15.71 -24.26
C LEU A 9 -51.54 14.63 -23.34
N GLY A 10 -50.26 14.33 -23.49
CA GLY A 10 -49.50 13.44 -22.60
C GLY A 10 -48.21 14.12 -22.18
N LEU A 11 -48.35 15.24 -21.47
CA LEU A 11 -47.26 15.97 -20.82
C LEU A 11 -47.00 15.28 -19.48
N CYS A 12 -45.98 14.44 -19.38
CA CYS A 12 -45.44 13.97 -18.10
C CYS A 12 -43.92 13.86 -18.14
N LEU A 13 -43.33 14.89 -17.53
CA LEU A 13 -42.08 14.91 -16.76
C LEU A 13 -40.78 14.43 -17.44
N PHE A 14 -39.97 15.44 -17.73
CA PHE A 14 -38.56 15.49 -17.34
C PHE A 14 -38.28 14.65 -16.09
N ALA A 15 -37.58 13.53 -16.27
CA ALA A 15 -36.75 12.91 -15.23
C ALA A 15 -35.32 12.81 -15.77
N THR A 16 -34.76 13.96 -16.16
CA THR A 16 -33.32 14.14 -16.18
C THR A 16 -32.81 14.16 -14.75
N VAL A 17 -31.89 13.24 -14.48
CA VAL A 17 -30.78 13.38 -13.51
C VAL A 17 -31.20 13.55 -12.06
N LEU A 18 -31.13 12.44 -11.32
CA LEU A 18 -30.35 12.28 -10.09
C LEU A 18 -30.34 10.77 -9.79
N SER A 19 -29.66 9.98 -10.63
CA SER A 19 -28.81 8.97 -10.00
C SER A 19 -27.81 9.81 -9.23
N ALA A 20 -28.09 10.01 -7.94
CA ALA A 20 -27.04 10.36 -7.02
C ALA A 20 -25.99 9.28 -7.23
N CYS A 21 -24.91 9.64 -7.93
CA CYS A 21 -23.67 8.90 -7.84
C CYS A 21 -23.49 8.64 -6.36
N GLY A 22 -23.47 7.36 -5.97
CA GLY A 22 -22.77 7.00 -4.75
C GLY A 22 -21.41 7.66 -4.90
N ASP A 23 -21.11 8.59 -4.01
CA ASP A 23 -19.81 9.23 -3.92
C ASP A 23 -18.89 8.13 -3.38
N ASP A 24 -18.56 7.17 -4.25
CA ASP A 24 -17.64 6.10 -3.93
C ASP A 24 -16.34 6.81 -3.54
N ALA A 25 -15.93 6.63 -2.29
CA ALA A 25 -14.77 7.30 -1.75
C ALA A 25 -13.58 7.02 -2.70
N GLN A 26 -12.88 8.09 -3.10
CA GLN A 26 -11.72 7.90 -3.96
C GLN A 26 -10.71 7.00 -3.25
N PRO A 27 -10.11 6.03 -3.97
CA PRO A 27 -9.06 5.20 -3.41
C PRO A 27 -7.93 6.06 -2.87
N LEU A 28 -7.46 5.73 -1.66
CA LEU A 28 -6.28 6.37 -1.11
C LEU A 28 -5.06 6.01 -1.95
N PRO A 29 -4.12 6.95 -2.20
CA PRO A 29 -2.88 6.61 -2.88
C PRO A 29 -2.07 5.61 -2.05
N ALA A 30 -1.19 4.87 -2.70
CA ALA A 30 -0.16 4.12 -2.03
C ALA A 30 1.02 5.03 -1.67
N ARG A 31 1.70 4.71 -0.58
CA ARG A 31 2.95 5.32 -0.15
C ARG A 31 4.05 4.27 -0.16
N VAL A 32 5.14 4.55 -0.87
CA VAL A 32 6.38 3.79 -0.75
C VAL A 32 7.36 4.62 0.06
N LEU A 33 7.73 4.13 1.24
CA LEU A 33 8.84 4.69 2.01
C LEU A 33 10.11 4.01 1.52
N VAL A 34 11.08 4.81 1.05
CA VAL A 34 12.38 4.35 0.56
C VAL A 34 13.43 4.80 1.56
N VAL A 35 14.07 3.87 2.24
CA VAL A 35 15.18 4.14 3.15
C VAL A 35 16.46 4.21 2.33
N LEU A 36 17.22 5.29 2.47
CA LEU A 36 18.44 5.53 1.71
C LEU A 36 19.67 5.08 2.49
N ASP A 37 20.65 4.55 1.77
CA ASP A 37 21.99 4.34 2.29
C ASP A 37 22.64 5.68 2.70
N ASP A 38 23.50 5.64 3.73
CA ASP A 38 24.19 6.81 4.27
C ASP A 38 25.01 7.57 3.22
N GLU A 39 25.64 6.84 2.29
CA GLU A 39 26.46 7.41 1.23
C GLU A 39 25.61 8.23 0.23
N VAL A 40 24.38 7.78 -0.02
CA VAL A 40 23.48 8.37 -1.02
C VAL A 40 22.53 9.39 -0.40
N ALA A 41 22.30 9.36 0.92
CA ALA A 41 21.45 10.31 1.64
C ALA A 41 21.75 11.79 1.32
N THR A 42 23.03 12.14 1.13
CA THR A 42 23.47 13.51 0.81
C THR A 42 23.45 13.85 -0.69
N SER A 43 23.27 12.86 -1.56
CA SER A 43 23.32 12.98 -3.03
C SER A 43 22.20 12.19 -3.75
N HIS A 44 21.03 12.10 -3.12
CA HIS A 44 19.89 11.27 -3.53
C HIS A 44 19.23 11.62 -4.87
N ALA A 45 19.62 12.71 -5.52
CA ALA A 45 18.99 13.19 -6.76
C ALA A 45 18.95 12.14 -7.88
N GLY A 46 19.96 11.25 -7.95
CA GLY A 46 19.98 10.15 -8.93
C GLY A 46 18.88 9.12 -8.67
N VAL A 47 18.74 8.68 -7.42
CA VAL A 47 17.68 7.75 -6.98
C VAL A 47 16.32 8.39 -7.18
N GLU A 48 16.15 9.63 -6.75
CA GLU A 48 14.90 10.39 -6.89
C GLU A 48 14.49 10.54 -8.35
N GLN A 49 15.41 10.91 -9.25
CA GLN A 49 15.13 11.06 -10.67
C GLN A 49 14.69 9.74 -11.31
N ARG A 50 15.28 8.61 -10.89
CA ARG A 50 14.88 7.28 -11.36
C ARG A 50 13.50 6.89 -10.84
N ILE A 51 13.19 7.18 -9.58
CA ILE A 51 11.86 6.94 -9.00
C ILE A 51 10.78 7.74 -9.74
N ARG A 52 11.05 9.01 -10.11
CA ARG A 52 10.09 9.86 -10.83
C ARG A 52 9.64 9.30 -12.18
N THR A 53 10.38 8.37 -12.79
CA THR A 53 9.99 7.77 -14.07
C THR A 53 9.05 6.57 -13.90
N MET A 54 8.87 6.08 -12.67
CA MET A 54 7.98 4.95 -12.38
C MET A 54 6.50 5.34 -12.57
N PRO A 55 5.66 4.41 -13.06
CA PRO A 55 4.26 4.69 -13.32
C PRO A 55 3.51 5.06 -12.04
N GLY A 56 2.61 6.03 -12.16
CA GLY A 56 1.77 6.49 -11.06
C GLY A 56 2.48 7.27 -9.96
N VAL A 57 3.79 7.49 -10.03
CA VAL A 57 4.50 8.34 -9.07
C VAL A 57 4.10 9.79 -9.29
N THR A 58 3.49 10.41 -8.28
CA THR A 58 3.00 11.80 -8.37
C THR A 58 3.73 12.77 -7.45
N ASP A 59 4.34 12.27 -6.38
CA ASP A 59 5.04 13.11 -5.41
C ASP A 59 6.18 12.33 -4.75
N ILE A 60 7.26 13.04 -4.41
CA ILE A 60 8.40 12.51 -3.68
C ILE A 60 8.86 13.54 -2.66
N VAL A 61 8.87 13.16 -1.39
CA VAL A 61 9.27 14.03 -0.27
C VAL A 61 10.48 13.43 0.43
N LEU A 62 11.58 14.17 0.45
CA LEU A 62 12.76 13.81 1.25
C LEU A 62 12.51 14.14 2.73
N THR A 63 12.89 13.19 3.59
CA THR A 63 13.15 13.41 5.00
C THR A 63 14.64 13.18 5.25
N THR A 64 15.37 14.22 5.66
CA THR A 64 16.80 14.08 6.00
C THR A 64 16.96 13.37 7.34
N LYS A 65 18.19 12.92 7.65
CA LYS A 65 18.50 12.31 8.96
C LYS A 65 18.16 13.23 10.13
N GLU A 66 18.42 14.53 9.99
CA GLU A 66 18.12 15.53 11.00
C GLU A 66 16.61 15.69 11.18
N GLN A 67 15.85 15.77 10.08
CA GLN A 67 14.39 15.87 10.12
C GLN A 67 13.76 14.61 10.71
N ALA A 68 14.27 13.42 10.37
CA ALA A 68 13.83 12.15 10.93
C ALA A 68 14.06 12.13 12.45
N TYR A 69 15.25 12.55 12.91
CA TYR A 69 15.57 12.67 14.32
C TYR A 69 14.65 13.65 15.05
N GLU A 70 14.44 14.85 14.51
CA GLU A 70 13.55 15.84 15.13
C GLU A 70 12.11 15.35 15.21
N ALA A 71 11.61 14.70 14.15
CA ALA A 71 10.28 14.10 14.14
C ALA A 71 10.16 12.99 15.18
N TYR A 72 11.17 12.13 15.31
CA TYR A 72 11.22 11.07 16.30
C TYR A 72 11.19 11.61 17.73
N GLN A 73 12.00 12.63 18.03
CA GLN A 73 12.00 13.28 19.35
C GLN A 73 10.66 13.92 19.67
N ARG A 74 10.01 14.55 18.68
CA ARG A 74 8.68 15.14 18.84
C ARG A 74 7.62 14.06 19.10
N ASN A 75 7.62 13.00 18.32
CA ASN A 75 6.62 11.92 18.43
C ASN A 75 6.80 11.08 19.70
N SER A 76 7.99 11.12 20.30
CA SER A 76 8.33 10.43 21.54
C SER A 76 8.25 11.33 22.78
N SER A 77 7.70 12.54 22.67
CA SER A 77 7.61 13.49 23.81
C SER A 77 6.87 12.90 25.01
N ASP A 78 5.88 12.05 24.74
CA ASP A 78 5.05 11.41 25.77
C ASP A 78 5.67 10.13 26.32
N ARG A 79 6.78 9.66 25.72
CA ARG A 79 7.54 8.46 26.07
C ARG A 79 9.05 8.73 25.95
N PRO A 80 9.60 9.61 26.81
CA PRO A 80 10.99 10.06 26.70
C PRO A 80 12.01 8.91 26.83
N GLU A 81 11.63 7.79 27.43
CA GLU A 81 12.43 6.56 27.46
C GLU A 81 12.67 5.96 26.07
N ALA A 82 11.73 6.10 25.13
CA ALA A 82 11.90 5.67 23.74
C ALA A 82 12.94 6.55 23.00
N ALA A 83 12.94 7.85 23.29
CA ALA A 83 13.85 8.85 22.75
C ALA A 83 15.28 8.79 23.31
N ARG A 84 15.46 8.19 24.50
CA ARG A 84 16.64 8.42 25.36
C ARG A 84 17.98 8.06 24.72
N ASN A 85 17.99 7.06 23.86
CA ASN A 85 19.22 6.49 23.28
C ASN A 85 19.38 6.74 21.79
N VAL A 86 18.43 7.44 21.16
CA VAL A 86 18.51 7.79 19.74
C VAL A 86 19.31 9.07 19.61
N ARG A 87 20.33 9.06 18.75
CA ARG A 87 21.22 10.19 18.46
C ARG A 87 20.91 10.79 17.09
N PRO A 88 21.29 12.06 16.86
CA PRO A 88 21.32 12.60 15.51
C PRO A 88 22.19 11.72 14.61
N GLY A 89 21.62 11.25 13.50
CA GLY A 89 22.28 10.36 12.55
C GLY A 89 21.96 8.87 12.68
N ASP A 90 21.37 8.44 13.80
CA ASP A 90 20.94 7.04 14.00
C ASP A 90 19.72 6.66 13.15
N LEU A 91 18.90 7.66 12.79
CA LEU A 91 17.77 7.47 11.89
C LEU A 91 18.22 7.74 10.44
N PRO A 92 17.87 6.84 9.49
CA PRO A 92 18.26 7.00 8.10
C PRO A 92 17.50 8.15 7.43
N ALA A 93 18.05 8.66 6.34
CA ALA A 93 17.30 9.52 5.44
C ALA A 93 16.33 8.65 4.63
N SER A 94 15.21 9.25 4.21
CA SER A 94 14.21 8.51 3.43
C SER A 94 13.52 9.38 2.38
N LEU A 95 13.10 8.76 1.29
CA LEU A 95 12.16 9.35 0.34
C LEU A 95 10.77 8.75 0.58
N GLN A 96 9.77 9.61 0.79
CA GLN A 96 8.38 9.22 0.77
C GLN A 96 7.82 9.43 -0.62
N VAL A 97 7.48 8.35 -1.31
CA VAL A 97 6.96 8.34 -2.67
C VAL A 97 5.45 8.10 -2.66
N THR A 98 4.69 8.97 -3.31
CA THR A 98 3.24 8.80 -3.49
C THR A 98 2.97 8.17 -4.85
N VAL A 99 2.26 7.04 -4.85
CA VAL A 99 1.87 6.30 -6.05
C VAL A 99 0.35 6.25 -6.16
N THR A 100 -0.21 6.87 -7.19
CA THR A 100 -1.66 6.89 -7.45
C THR A 100 -2.12 5.74 -8.33
N ASP A 101 -1.21 5.15 -9.10
CA ASP A 101 -1.48 3.92 -9.84
C ASP A 101 -1.35 2.70 -8.92
N LEU A 102 -2.44 2.39 -8.23
CA LEU A 102 -2.50 1.33 -7.24
C LEU A 102 -2.24 -0.06 -7.83
N TRP A 103 -2.51 -0.26 -9.12
CA TRP A 103 -2.27 -1.54 -9.79
C TRP A 103 -0.77 -1.87 -9.83
N HIS A 104 0.07 -0.85 -9.97
CA HIS A 104 1.52 -0.98 -10.10
C HIS A 104 2.29 -0.70 -8.79
N ALA A 105 1.66 -0.14 -7.77
CA ALA A 105 2.35 0.34 -6.55
C ALA A 105 3.26 -0.69 -5.87
N GLU A 106 2.84 -1.96 -5.79
CA GLU A 106 3.66 -3.03 -5.23
C GLU A 106 4.88 -3.36 -6.11
N ALA A 107 4.71 -3.43 -7.42
CA ALA A 107 5.81 -3.63 -8.35
C ALA A 107 6.78 -2.44 -8.32
N VAL A 108 6.27 -1.21 -8.21
CA VAL A 108 7.07 0.00 -8.04
C VAL A 108 7.89 -0.07 -6.75
N GLN A 109 7.29 -0.46 -5.62
CA GLN A 109 7.99 -0.62 -4.35
C GLN A 109 9.16 -1.61 -4.46
N LEU A 110 8.89 -2.83 -4.93
CA LEU A 110 9.92 -3.85 -5.08
C LEU A 110 11.01 -3.45 -6.09
N ALA A 111 10.63 -2.83 -7.21
CA ALA A 111 11.59 -2.35 -8.20
C ALA A 111 12.51 -1.26 -7.62
N ILE A 112 11.98 -0.32 -6.83
CA ILE A 112 12.79 0.72 -6.17
C ILE A 112 13.77 0.10 -5.17
N GLY A 113 13.39 -0.97 -4.49
CA GLY A 113 14.28 -1.72 -3.59
C GLY A 113 15.55 -2.25 -4.26
N THR A 114 15.57 -2.36 -5.59
CA THR A 114 16.76 -2.80 -6.36
C THR A 114 17.70 -1.67 -6.77
N PHE A 115 17.39 -0.42 -6.42
CA PHE A 115 18.21 0.72 -6.86
C PHE A 115 19.44 0.87 -5.99
N ASP A 116 20.61 1.07 -6.61
CA ASP A 116 21.84 1.42 -5.90
C ASP A 116 21.59 2.63 -4.98
N GLY A 117 21.94 2.49 -3.69
CA GLY A 117 21.71 3.53 -2.68
C GLY A 117 20.39 3.42 -1.91
N VAL A 118 19.56 2.42 -2.22
CA VAL A 118 18.35 2.09 -1.46
C VAL A 118 18.65 0.94 -0.51
N GLN A 119 18.46 1.21 0.79
CA GLN A 119 18.66 0.24 1.85
C GLN A 119 17.44 -0.67 2.03
N ASP A 120 16.24 -0.08 1.99
CA ASP A 120 14.99 -0.79 2.25
C ASP A 120 13.80 -0.04 1.64
N THR A 121 12.70 -0.74 1.41
CA THR A 121 11.44 -0.15 0.99
C THR A 121 10.26 -0.75 1.75
N SER A 122 9.28 0.08 2.07
CA SER A 122 8.00 -0.40 2.61
C SER A 122 6.82 0.25 1.90
N LEU A 123 5.76 -0.53 1.75
CA LEU A 123 4.51 -0.10 1.14
C LEU A 123 3.47 0.13 2.23
N SER A 124 2.78 1.26 2.16
CA SER A 124 1.65 1.55 3.03
C SER A 124 0.57 2.39 2.33
N VAL A 125 -0.51 2.69 3.03
CA VAL A 125 -1.45 3.74 2.64
C VAL A 125 -0.79 5.12 2.69
N GLY A 126 -1.10 5.97 1.72
CA GLY A 126 -0.70 7.37 1.66
C GLY A 126 -1.67 8.29 2.41
N ALA A 127 -1.48 9.60 2.26
CA ALA A 127 -2.32 10.58 2.93
C ALA A 127 -3.76 10.60 2.34
N GLY A 128 -4.75 10.72 3.23
CA GLY A 128 -6.15 10.99 2.87
C GLY A 128 -7.11 10.60 3.98
N ASP A 129 -8.41 10.72 3.73
CA ASP A 129 -9.45 10.43 4.72
C ASP A 129 -9.72 8.91 4.82
N MET A 130 -9.09 8.27 5.79
CA MET A 130 -9.30 6.85 6.09
C MET A 130 -10.72 6.55 6.59
N THR A 131 -11.44 7.54 7.14
CA THR A 131 -12.80 7.34 7.65
C THR A 131 -13.84 7.31 6.54
N ALA A 132 -13.49 7.81 5.35
CA ALA A 132 -14.29 7.68 4.14
C ALA A 132 -14.12 6.30 3.47
N GLN A 133 -13.11 5.51 3.84
CA GLN A 133 -12.87 4.20 3.25
C GLN A 133 -13.74 3.15 3.95
N GLU A 134 -14.38 2.28 3.16
CA GLU A 134 -15.14 1.14 3.69
C GLU A 134 -14.22 -0.05 4.01
N TRP A 135 -13.15 -0.22 3.22
CA TRP A 135 -12.24 -1.36 3.31
C TRP A 135 -10.80 -0.91 3.42
N MET A 136 -9.98 -1.73 4.07
CA MET A 136 -8.54 -1.58 4.13
C MET A 136 -7.85 -2.87 3.73
N GLY A 137 -6.77 -2.76 2.96
CA GLY A 137 -5.96 -3.90 2.55
C GLY A 137 -4.83 -4.19 3.53
N PHE A 138 -4.49 -5.47 3.63
CA PHE A 138 -3.41 -5.98 4.45
C PHE A 138 -2.54 -6.92 3.64
N ILE A 139 -1.23 -6.72 3.71
CA ILE A 139 -0.23 -7.68 3.24
C ILE A 139 0.57 -8.11 4.46
N VAL A 140 0.55 -9.41 4.75
CA VAL A 140 1.22 -10.03 5.89
C VAL A 140 2.31 -10.93 5.33
N PRO A 141 3.54 -10.43 5.21
CA PRO A 141 4.65 -11.26 4.77
C PRO A 141 5.02 -12.26 5.86
N LEU A 142 5.44 -13.43 5.42
CA LEU A 142 5.97 -14.49 6.27
C LEU A 142 7.49 -14.47 6.21
N GLU A 143 8.12 -14.89 7.30
CA GLU A 143 9.56 -15.19 7.31
C GLU A 143 9.87 -16.29 6.28
N GLU A 144 11.04 -16.22 5.64
CA GLU A 144 11.48 -17.21 4.66
C GLU A 144 11.48 -18.64 5.24
N SER A 145 11.81 -18.77 6.53
CA SER A 145 11.84 -20.03 7.26
C SER A 145 10.50 -20.48 7.84
N ALA A 146 9.41 -19.72 7.62
CA ALA A 146 8.11 -20.05 8.20
C ALA A 146 7.63 -21.45 7.77
N SER A 147 7.39 -22.29 8.77
CA SER A 147 6.91 -23.65 8.62
C SER A 147 5.45 -23.69 8.13
N PRO A 148 4.99 -24.82 7.56
CA PRO A 148 3.59 -25.00 7.21
C PRO A 148 2.62 -24.82 8.40
N GLY A 149 3.08 -25.13 9.62
CA GLY A 149 2.30 -24.96 10.85
C GLY A 149 2.12 -23.50 11.24
N GLU A 150 3.20 -22.71 11.20
CA GLU A 150 3.17 -21.25 11.43
C GLU A 150 2.28 -20.57 10.39
N ARG A 151 2.46 -20.91 9.11
CA ARG A 151 1.58 -20.41 8.03
C ARG A 151 0.10 -20.70 8.30
N ALA A 152 -0.23 -21.93 8.72
CA ALA A 152 -1.62 -22.30 9.04
C ALA A 152 -2.16 -21.54 10.25
N ALA A 153 -1.32 -21.29 11.27
CA ALA A 153 -1.70 -20.50 12.44
C ALA A 153 -2.00 -19.04 12.06
N VAL A 154 -1.18 -18.44 11.19
CA VAL A 154 -1.42 -17.09 10.64
C VAL A 154 -2.73 -17.05 9.85
N GLU A 155 -2.97 -18.00 8.96
CA GLU A 155 -4.22 -18.06 8.20
C GLU A 155 -5.45 -18.17 9.12
N GLN A 156 -5.40 -19.08 10.09
CA GLN A 156 -6.47 -19.29 11.05
C GLN A 156 -6.72 -18.03 11.87
N PHE A 157 -5.66 -17.33 12.28
CA PHE A 157 -5.76 -16.07 12.99
C PHE A 157 -6.48 -15.01 12.15
N ILE A 158 -6.03 -14.79 10.90
CA ILE A 158 -6.62 -13.79 9.99
C ILE A 158 -8.09 -14.09 9.74
N ARG A 159 -8.43 -15.35 9.42
CA ARG A 159 -9.84 -15.77 9.21
C ARG A 159 -10.72 -15.62 10.46
N GLY A 160 -10.11 -15.60 11.64
CA GLY A 160 -10.80 -15.37 12.91
C GLY A 160 -11.03 -13.90 13.25
N LEU A 161 -10.49 -12.95 12.47
CA LEU A 161 -10.72 -11.53 12.68
C LEU A 161 -12.14 -11.13 12.22
N PRO A 162 -12.85 -10.29 12.98
CA PRO A 162 -14.14 -9.77 12.57
C PRO A 162 -13.98 -8.81 11.37
N GLY A 163 -14.86 -8.91 10.38
CA GLY A 163 -14.87 -8.01 9.23
C GLY A 163 -13.85 -8.34 8.14
N VAL A 164 -13.25 -9.54 8.17
CA VAL A 164 -12.43 -10.03 7.06
C VAL A 164 -13.33 -10.53 5.93
N ASP A 165 -13.04 -10.10 4.71
CA ASP A 165 -13.76 -10.54 3.53
C ASP A 165 -13.02 -11.68 2.81
N THR A 166 -11.98 -11.36 2.03
CA THR A 166 -11.15 -12.33 1.32
C THR A 166 -9.80 -12.53 2.02
N VAL A 167 -9.32 -13.78 2.06
CA VAL A 167 -7.95 -14.11 2.50
C VAL A 167 -7.31 -14.98 1.44
N THR A 168 -6.26 -14.45 0.82
CA THR A 168 -5.48 -15.11 -0.22
C THR A 168 -4.05 -15.30 0.27
N PHE A 169 -3.47 -16.45 -0.01
CA PHE A 169 -2.04 -16.70 0.20
C PHE A 169 -1.33 -16.69 -1.15
N GLU A 170 -0.23 -15.94 -1.25
CA GLU A 170 0.64 -15.95 -2.42
C GLU A 170 2.04 -16.45 -2.05
N THR A 171 2.58 -17.37 -2.85
CA THR A 171 4.01 -17.70 -2.82
C THR A 171 4.83 -16.60 -3.50
N PRO A 172 6.16 -16.54 -3.26
CA PRO A 172 7.05 -15.63 -3.97
C PRO A 172 6.89 -15.70 -5.48
N GLU A 173 6.73 -16.91 -6.05
CA GLU A 173 6.56 -17.11 -7.49
C GLU A 173 5.23 -16.55 -7.98
N GLN A 174 4.14 -16.79 -7.25
CA GLN A 174 2.83 -16.28 -7.59
C GLN A 174 2.80 -14.75 -7.57
N THR A 175 3.37 -14.13 -6.52
CA THR A 175 3.51 -12.68 -6.43
C THR A 175 4.36 -12.14 -7.59
N ARG A 176 5.53 -12.74 -7.85
CA ARG A 176 6.40 -12.33 -8.97
C ARG A 176 5.69 -12.41 -10.31
N ASP A 177 5.00 -13.51 -10.59
CA ASP A 177 4.36 -13.74 -11.89
C ASP A 177 3.17 -12.79 -12.08
N ARG A 178 2.38 -12.54 -11.02
CA ARG A 178 1.33 -11.51 -11.01
C ARG A 178 1.91 -10.13 -11.27
N LEU A 179 2.96 -9.73 -10.55
CA LEU A 179 3.55 -8.40 -10.73
C LEU A 179 4.20 -8.22 -12.10
N ARG A 180 4.87 -9.25 -12.64
CA ARG A 180 5.39 -9.25 -14.02
C ARG A 180 4.30 -9.07 -15.06
N GLU A 181 3.14 -9.70 -14.88
CA GLU A 181 1.96 -9.47 -15.72
C GLU A 181 1.55 -7.99 -15.67
N ARG A 182 1.45 -7.41 -14.47
CA ARG A 182 1.06 -6.00 -14.31
C ARG A 182 2.06 -5.05 -14.98
N CYS A 183 3.36 -5.33 -14.91
CA CYS A 183 4.38 -4.46 -15.50
C CYS A 183 4.43 -4.45 -17.04
N ARG A 184 3.73 -5.35 -17.76
CA ARG A 184 3.95 -5.59 -19.21
C ARG A 184 3.83 -4.34 -20.08
N ASP A 185 2.92 -3.45 -19.74
CA ASP A 185 2.64 -2.25 -20.53
C ASP A 185 3.54 -1.05 -20.14
N HIS A 186 4.45 -1.23 -19.18
CA HIS A 186 5.34 -0.21 -18.66
C HIS A 186 6.81 -0.65 -18.77
N ALA A 187 7.43 -0.40 -19.93
CA ALA A 187 8.78 -0.89 -20.24
C ALA A 187 9.84 -0.55 -19.18
N GLU A 188 9.81 0.66 -18.63
CA GLU A 188 10.75 1.09 -17.59
C GLU A 188 10.55 0.33 -16.27
N LEU A 189 9.29 0.20 -15.82
CA LEU A 189 8.97 -0.57 -14.63
C LEU A 189 9.28 -2.06 -14.84
N ALA A 190 8.96 -2.62 -16.00
CA ALA A 190 9.27 -4.01 -16.33
C ALA A 190 10.79 -4.27 -16.29
N ALA A 191 11.60 -3.36 -16.83
CA ALA A 191 13.05 -3.47 -16.80
C ALA A 191 13.62 -3.37 -15.37
N ALA A 192 13.08 -2.48 -14.54
CA ALA A 192 13.45 -2.36 -13.14
C ALA A 192 13.03 -3.59 -12.33
N PHE A 193 11.77 -4.02 -12.47
CA PHE A 193 11.23 -5.19 -11.78
C PHE A 193 11.93 -6.50 -12.21
N ALA A 194 12.49 -6.56 -13.41
CA ALA A 194 13.29 -7.71 -13.84
C ALA A 194 14.56 -7.93 -13.00
N GLN A 195 15.01 -6.92 -12.24
CA GLN A 195 16.13 -7.03 -11.30
C GLN A 195 15.71 -7.55 -9.91
N VAL A 196 14.41 -7.67 -9.64
CA VAL A 196 13.91 -8.16 -8.35
C VAL A 196 14.15 -9.67 -8.30
N GLU A 197 14.93 -10.11 -7.32
CA GLU A 197 15.18 -11.54 -7.11
C GLU A 197 14.01 -12.17 -6.36
N LEU A 198 13.82 -13.48 -6.56
CA LEU A 198 12.72 -14.20 -5.92
C LEU A 198 12.85 -14.19 -4.38
N ALA A 199 14.08 -14.12 -3.87
CA ALA A 199 14.37 -14.03 -2.43
C ALA A 199 13.92 -12.69 -1.82
N ASP A 200 13.78 -11.64 -2.62
CA ASP A 200 13.32 -10.33 -2.17
C ASP A 200 11.78 -10.24 -2.11
N ILE A 201 11.08 -11.29 -2.57
CA ILE A 201 9.62 -11.37 -2.60
C ILE A 201 9.16 -12.35 -1.52
N PRO A 202 8.65 -11.87 -0.38
CA PRO A 202 8.19 -12.77 0.68
C PRO A 202 6.89 -13.48 0.29
N ALA A 203 6.73 -14.72 0.75
CA ALA A 203 5.41 -15.35 0.80
C ALA A 203 4.49 -14.50 1.68
N SER A 204 3.23 -14.31 1.30
CA SER A 204 2.36 -13.40 2.05
C SER A 204 0.89 -13.81 2.06
N PHE A 205 0.22 -13.48 3.16
CA PHE A 205 -1.24 -13.42 3.19
C PHE A 205 -1.71 -12.03 2.79
N ARG A 206 -2.78 -11.97 2.00
CA ARG A 206 -3.43 -10.76 1.54
C ARG A 206 -4.89 -10.82 1.94
N PHE A 207 -5.38 -9.77 2.59
CA PHE A 207 -6.78 -9.73 2.97
C PHE A 207 -7.33 -8.31 3.08
N ARG A 208 -8.66 -8.20 3.03
CA ARG A 208 -9.37 -6.95 3.29
C ARG A 208 -10.06 -7.00 4.65
N LEU A 209 -10.07 -5.87 5.33
CA LEU A 209 -10.75 -5.67 6.60
C LEU A 209 -11.69 -4.47 6.49
N GLU A 210 -12.92 -4.62 6.97
CA GLU A 210 -13.90 -3.53 7.04
C GLU A 210 -13.42 -2.44 8.02
N VAL A 211 -13.44 -1.19 7.57
CA VAL A 211 -13.06 -0.02 8.36
C VAL A 211 -14.15 0.31 9.39
N GLY A 212 -13.74 0.70 10.59
CA GLY A 212 -14.67 1.06 11.67
C GLY A 212 -15.03 -0.09 12.60
N LEU A 213 -14.77 -1.33 12.21
CA LEU A 213 -14.71 -2.43 13.16
C LEU A 213 -13.44 -2.31 13.98
N LYS A 214 -13.58 -2.25 15.31
CA LYS A 214 -12.43 -2.43 16.18
C LYS A 214 -11.90 -3.83 15.94
N ALA A 215 -10.70 -3.94 15.39
CA ALA A 215 -9.93 -5.17 15.34
C ALA A 215 -8.88 -5.16 16.46
N PRO A 216 -9.29 -5.28 17.75
CA PRO A 216 -8.38 -5.14 18.89
C PRO A 216 -7.25 -6.17 18.86
N ARG A 217 -7.45 -7.28 18.13
CA ARG A 217 -6.48 -8.37 18.00
C ARG A 217 -5.51 -8.18 16.86
N LEU A 218 -5.70 -7.22 15.95
CA LEU A 218 -4.82 -7.08 14.79
C LEU A 218 -3.35 -6.87 15.19
N ALA A 219 -3.09 -6.19 16.30
CA ALA A 219 -1.74 -6.05 16.85
C ALA A 219 -1.13 -7.38 17.34
N GLU A 220 -1.94 -8.38 17.72
CA GLU A 220 -1.48 -9.73 18.08
C GLU A 220 -0.90 -10.48 16.88
N LEU A 221 -1.26 -10.10 15.65
CA LEU A 221 -0.75 -10.71 14.42
C LEU A 221 0.79 -10.62 14.34
N MET A 222 1.37 -9.50 14.78
CA MET A 222 2.83 -9.31 14.80
C MET A 222 3.54 -10.19 15.85
N ASN A 223 2.80 -10.81 16.77
CA ASN A 223 3.35 -11.68 17.79
C ASN A 223 3.27 -13.16 17.41
N LEU A 224 2.75 -13.49 16.23
CA LEU A 224 2.74 -14.85 15.74
C LEU A 224 4.11 -15.22 15.18
N ASP A 225 4.56 -16.44 15.47
CA ASP A 225 5.79 -16.97 14.92
C ASP A 225 5.74 -17.01 13.38
N GLY A 226 6.86 -16.64 12.74
CA GLY A 226 6.97 -16.61 11.29
C GLY A 226 6.31 -15.41 10.60
N VAL A 227 5.86 -14.39 11.34
CA VAL A 227 5.29 -13.14 10.77
C VAL A 227 6.30 -12.00 10.84
N THR A 228 6.55 -11.35 9.70
CA THR A 228 7.25 -10.05 9.66
C THR A 228 6.26 -8.90 9.83
N PRO A 229 6.70 -7.66 10.14
CA PRO A 229 5.80 -6.51 10.19
C PRO A 229 4.92 -6.43 8.95
N TYR A 230 3.60 -6.38 9.15
CA TYR A 230 2.63 -6.36 8.06
C TYR A 230 2.38 -4.93 7.56
N SER A 231 1.95 -4.81 6.30
CA SER A 231 1.65 -3.54 5.65
C SER A 231 0.15 -3.28 5.59
N PHE A 232 -0.24 -2.08 6.01
CA PHE A 232 -1.58 -1.52 5.75
C PHE A 232 -1.56 -0.82 4.40
N VAL A 233 -2.36 -1.27 3.44
CA VAL A 233 -2.36 -0.76 2.06
C VAL A 233 -3.76 -0.36 1.61
N PRO A 234 -3.91 0.45 0.54
CA PRO A 234 -5.21 0.66 -0.09
C PRO A 234 -5.86 -0.67 -0.46
N ALA A 235 -7.19 -0.79 -0.27
CA ALA A 235 -7.90 -2.05 -0.42
C ALA A 235 -7.84 -2.62 -1.84
N GLU A 236 -7.62 -1.76 -2.82
CA GLU A 236 -7.48 -2.08 -4.24
C GLU A 236 -6.22 -2.92 -4.54
N LEU A 237 -5.18 -2.85 -3.69
CA LEU A 237 -3.93 -3.60 -3.92
C LEU A 237 -4.07 -5.10 -3.63
N VAL A 238 -5.03 -5.46 -2.77
CA VAL A 238 -5.30 -6.83 -2.33
C VAL A 238 -6.59 -7.38 -2.93
N LYS A 239 -7.17 -6.66 -3.88
CA LYS A 239 -8.31 -7.11 -4.67
C LYS A 239 -7.77 -7.97 -5.82
N ASP A 240 -8.30 -9.18 -5.93
CA ASP A 240 -8.05 -10.09 -7.06
C ASP A 240 -8.60 -9.54 -8.37
#